data_AF-X0ZTY3-F1
#
_entry.id   AF-X0ZTY3-F1
#
_cell.length_a   1.000
_cell.length_b   1.000
_cell.length_c   1.000
_cell.angle_alpha   90.00
_cell.angle_beta   90.00
_cell.angle_gamma   90.00
#
_symmetry.space_group_name_H-M   'P 1'
#
loop_
_entity.id
_entity.type
_entity.pdbx_description
1 polymer ?
#
loop_
_entity_poly.entity_id
_entity_poly.type
_entity_poly.pdbx_seq_one_letter_code
_entity_poly.pdbx_strand_id
1 'polypeptide(L)' 'MVEVLVSKTKHEFEYLDSLKSEYVTLTIEAESKKDAIKEFEQRHPHKKYRLLDSIDKT' A
#
# COMPACT_ATOMS: atom_id res chain seq x y z
N MET A 1 -23.40 -19.31 7.11
CA MET A 1 -22.08 -18.91 6.60
C MET A 1 -21.90 -17.47 7.03
N VAL A 2 -20.95 -17.18 7.92
CA VAL A 2 -20.73 -15.80 8.40
C VAL A 2 -19.76 -15.16 7.43
N GLU A 3 -20.25 -14.25 6.59
CA GLU A 3 -19.40 -13.40 5.77
C GLU A 3 -18.65 -12.46 6.72
N VAL A 4 -17.38 -12.81 7.00
CA VAL A 4 -16.48 -11.90 7.70
C VAL A 4 -16.23 -10.74 6.75
N LEU A 5 -16.93 -9.63 6.96
CA LEU A 5 -16.58 -8.33 6.40
C LEU A 5 -15.22 -7.96 6.95
N VAL A 6 -14.18 -8.48 6.31
CA VAL A 6 -12.81 -8.01 6.52
C VAL A 6 -12.78 -6.56 6.07
N SER A 7 -12.75 -5.65 7.04
CA SER A 7 -12.57 -4.22 6.80
C SER A 7 -11.17 -3.98 6.23
N LYS A 8 -11.03 -4.11 4.91
CA LYS A 8 -9.77 -3.79 4.21
C LYS A 8 -9.57 -2.28 4.26
N THR A 9 -8.51 -1.85 4.90
CA THR A 9 -8.07 -0.45 4.88
C THR A 9 -7.20 -0.21 3.65
N LYS A 10 -7.43 0.93 3.00
CA LYS A 10 -6.60 1.40 1.89
C LYS A 10 -5.32 2.01 2.45
N HIS A 11 -4.19 1.48 2.03
CA HIS A 11 -2.87 1.95 2.39
C HIS A 11 -2.16 2.46 1.14
N GLU A 12 -1.77 3.73 1.13
CA GLU A 12 -1.08 4.34 0.01
C GLU A 12 0.44 4.30 0.21
N PHE A 13 1.12 3.81 -0.81
CA PHE A 13 2.56 3.67 -0.87
C PHE A 13 3.06 4.53 -2.01
N GLU A 14 3.83 5.55 -1.69
CA GLU A 14 4.59 6.31 -2.67
C GLU A 14 5.97 5.69 -2.82
N TYR A 15 6.41 5.42 -4.05
CA TYR A 15 7.76 4.97 -4.31
C TYR A 15 8.35 5.73 -5.50
N LEU A 16 9.67 5.90 -5.49
CA LEU A 16 10.37 6.44 -6.64
C LEU A 16 10.53 5.36 -7.70
N ASP A 17 9.93 5.57 -8.86
CA ASP A 17 10.18 4.73 -10.02
C ASP A 17 11.50 5.14 -10.67
N SER A 18 12.55 4.33 -10.46
CA SER A 18 13.88 4.63 -11.00
C SER A 18 13.95 4.63 -12.52
N LEU A 19 13.03 3.91 -13.19
CA LEU A 19 13.00 3.83 -14.66
C LEU A 19 12.47 5.14 -15.26
N LYS A 20 11.48 5.74 -14.62
CA LYS A 20 10.85 6.98 -15.09
C LYS A 20 11.30 8.24 -14.33
N SER A 21 12.06 8.07 -13.25
CA SER A 21 12.47 9.16 -12.34
C SER A 21 11.29 9.99 -11.83
N GLU A 22 10.17 9.33 -11.54
CA GLU A 22 8.95 9.94 -11.02
C GLU A 22 8.49 9.23 -9.75
N TYR A 23 7.75 9.94 -8.89
CA TYR A 23 7.09 9.34 -7.74
C TYR A 23 5.77 8.72 -8.17
N VAL A 24 5.60 7.43 -7.88
CA VAL A 24 4.39 6.67 -8.19
C VAL A 24 3.70 6.33 -6.88
N THR A 25 2.42 6.68 -6.78
CA THR A 25 1.57 6.30 -5.65
C THR A 25 0.80 5.03 -6.00
N LEU A 26 0.80 4.06 -5.09
CA LEU A 26 0.16 2.78 -5.24
C LEU A 26 -0.68 2.49 -4.00
N THR A 27 -1.96 2.18 -4.19
CA THR A 27 -2.87 1.84 -3.11
C THR A 27 -2.99 0.33 -2.97
N ILE A 28 -2.80 -0.18 -1.75
CA ILE A 28 -3.00 -1.59 -1.41
C ILE A 28 -4.11 -1.70 -0.37
N GLU A 29 -5.08 -2.56 -0.65
CA GLU A 29 -6.19 -2.87 0.24
C GLU A 29 -5.83 -4.08 1.09
N ALA A 30 -5.55 -3.86 2.37
CA ALA A 30 -5.20 -4.93 3.30
C ALA A 30 -5.88 -4.74 4.65
N GLU A 31 -5.94 -5.80 5.45
CA GLU A 31 -6.52 -5.77 6.80
C GLU A 31 -5.64 -4.99 7.80
N SER A 32 -4.38 -4.79 7.44
CA SER A 32 -3.39 -4.13 8.28
C SER A 32 -2.26 -3.55 7.44
N LYS A 33 -1.67 -2.47 7.94
CA LYS A 33 -0.46 -1.85 7.37
C LYS A 33 0.66 -2.86 7.13
N LYS A 34 0.84 -3.85 8.01
CA LYS A 34 1.86 -4.90 7.88
C LYS A 34 1.60 -5.81 6.68
N ASP A 35 0.35 -6.21 6.45
CA ASP A 35 -0.03 -7.00 5.28
C ASP A 35 0.11 -6.19 4.01
N ALA A 36 -0.27 -4.91 4.04
CA ALA A 36 -0.11 -4.01 2.91
C ALA A 36 1.36 -3.81 2.53
N ILE A 37 2.24 -3.63 3.53
CA ILE A 37 3.70 -3.55 3.34
C ILE A 37 4.23 -4.83 2.73
N LYS A 38 3.82 -5.99 3.25
CA LYS A 38 4.27 -7.29 2.75
C LYS A 38 3.86 -7.48 1.28
N GLU A 39 2.63 -7.14 0.94
CA GLU A 39 2.16 -7.19 -0.45
C GLU A 39 2.94 -6.22 -1.34
N PHE A 40 3.24 -5.01 -0.84
CA PHE A 40 4.08 -4.04 -1.54
C PHE A 40 5.47 -4.61 -1.82
N GLU A 41 6.14 -5.13 -0.80
CA GLU A 41 7.49 -5.70 -0.90
C GLU A 41 7.52 -6.93 -1.83
N GLN A 42 6.45 -7.72 -1.88
CA GLN A 42 6.35 -8.83 -2.83
C GLN A 42 6.23 -8.38 -4.28
N ARG A 43 5.44 -7.33 -4.55
CA ARG A 43 5.31 -6.77 -5.92
C ARG A 43 6.51 -5.92 -6.33
N HIS A 44 7.18 -5.31 -5.36
CA HIS A 44 8.25 -4.35 -5.56
C HIS A 44 9.43 -4.60 -4.60
N PRO A 45 10.12 -5.75 -4.72
CA PRO A 45 11.13 -6.21 -3.76
C PRO A 45 12.36 -5.31 -3.64
N HIS A 46 12.60 -4.43 -4.61
CA HIS A 46 13.75 -3.53 -4.65
C HIS A 46 13.36 -2.06 -4.61
N LYS A 47 12.08 -1.73 -4.47
CA LYS A 47 11.64 -0.34 -4.43
C LYS A 47 11.52 0.12 -2.99
N LYS A 48 12.17 1.24 -2.68
CA LYS A 48 11.92 1.95 -1.44
C LYS A 48 10.55 2.62 -1.53
N TYR A 49 9.73 2.39 -0.51
CA TYR A 49 8.41 3.01 -0.38
C TYR A 49 8.38 3.97 0.80
N ARG A 50 7.46 4.92 0.70
CA ARG A 50 7.01 5.81 1.76
C ARG A 50 5.52 5.56 1.91
N LEU A 51 5.11 5.11 3.10
CA LEU A 51 3.68 5.03 3.38
C LEU A 51 3.16 6.46 3.53
N LEU A 52 2.22 6.84 2.67
CA LEU A 52 1.41 8.03 2.85
C LEU A 52 0.32 7.62 3.83
N ASP A 53 0.31 8.25 5.01
CA ASP A 53 -0.66 7.95 6.05
C ASP A 53 -2.06 8.09 5.46
N SER A 54 -2.89 7.08 5.70
CA SER A 54 -4.18 6.86 5.03
C SER A 54 -4.97 8.16 4.93
N ILE A 55 -5.64 8.37 3.78
CA ILE A 55 -6.63 9.44 3.61
C ILE A 55 -7.81 9.14 4.54
N ASP A 56 -7.64 9.38 5.83
CA ASP A 56 -8.72 9.70 6.74
C ASP A 56 -9.15 11.12 6.35
N LYS A 57 -9.94 11.21 5.28
CA LYS A 57 -10.67 12.42 4.94
C LYS A 57 -11.77 12.55 5.98
N THR A 58 -11.53 13.42 6.96
CA THR A 58 -12.58 14.15 7.69
C THR A 58 -13.67 14.65 6.73
#